data_AF-A0A0B4J274-F1
#
_entry.id   AF-A0A0B4J274-F1
#
_cell.length_a   1.000
_cell.length_b   1.000
_cell.length_c   1.000
_cell.angle_alpha   90.00
_cell.angle_beta   90.00
_cell.angle_gamma   90.00
#
_symmetry.space_group_name_H-M   'P 1'
#
loop_
_entity.id
_entity.type
_entity.pdbx_description
1 polymer ?
#
loop_
_entity_poly.entity_id
_entity_poly.type
_entity_poly.pdbx_seq_one_letter_code
_entity_poly.pdbx_strand_id
1 'polypeptide(L)'
;MEKMLECAFIVLWLQLGWLSGEDQVTQSPEALRLQEGESSSLNCSYTVSGLRGLFWYRQDPGKGPEFLFTLYSAGEEKEKERLKATLTKKESFLHITAPKPEDSATYLCAVQ
;
A
#
# COMPACT_ATOMS: atom_id res chain seq x y z
N MET A 1 -10.22 40.08 -29.93
CA MET A 1 -9.14 39.07 -29.90
C MET A 1 -8.49 38.99 -28.52
N GLU A 2 -8.15 40.11 -27.87
CA GLU A 2 -7.54 40.14 -26.52
C GLU A 2 -8.34 39.40 -25.44
N LYS A 3 -9.67 39.64 -25.33
CA LYS A 3 -10.52 38.93 -24.36
C LYS A 3 -10.52 37.40 -24.53
N MET A 4 -10.45 36.92 -25.78
CA MET A 4 -10.37 35.48 -26.06
C MET A 4 -9.03 34.89 -25.61
N LEU A 5 -7.95 35.68 -25.73
CA LEU A 5 -6.61 35.29 -25.32
C LEU A 5 -6.49 35.23 -23.78
N GLU A 6 -7.03 36.20 -23.05
CA GLU A 6 -7.08 36.19 -21.58
C GLU A 6 -7.88 35.00 -21.04
N CYS A 7 -9.06 34.71 -21.61
CA CYS A 7 -9.84 33.53 -21.25
C CYS A 7 -9.06 32.23 -21.52
N ALA A 8 -8.35 32.14 -22.66
CA ALA A 8 -7.52 30.98 -22.97
C ALA A 8 -6.39 30.79 -21.94
N PHE A 9 -5.75 31.87 -21.49
CA PHE A 9 -4.76 31.80 -20.41
C PHE A 9 -5.39 31.36 -19.09
N ILE A 10 -6.53 31.91 -18.67
CA ILE A 10 -7.21 31.49 -17.42
C ILE A 10 -7.59 30.00 -17.48
N VAL A 11 -8.15 29.54 -18.60
CA VAL A 11 -8.48 28.13 -18.81
C VAL A 11 -7.23 27.24 -18.79
N LEU A 12 -6.13 27.69 -19.40
CA LEU A 12 -4.85 26.96 -19.39
C LEU A 12 -4.26 26.85 -17.97
N TRP A 13 -4.35 27.91 -17.17
CA TRP A 13 -3.92 27.90 -15.77
C TRP A 13 -4.80 26.99 -14.89
N LEU A 14 -6.12 26.97 -15.14
CA LEU A 14 -7.04 26.06 -14.46
C LEU A 14 -6.77 24.58 -14.81
N GLN A 15 -6.36 24.28 -16.05
CA GLN A 15 -5.95 22.94 -16.45
C GLN A 15 -4.62 22.50 -15.83
N LEU A 16 -3.65 23.42 -15.69
CA LEU A 16 -2.35 23.13 -15.07
C LEU A 16 -2.41 22.98 -13.55
N GLY A 17 -3.36 23.65 -12.89
CA GLY A 17 -3.60 23.52 -11.44
C GLY A 17 -4.10 22.14 -10.99
N TRP A 18 -4.50 21.27 -11.93
CA TRP A 18 -4.99 19.92 -11.66
C TRP A 18 -3.94 18.83 -11.91
N LEU A 19 -2.65 19.15 -11.85
CA LEU A 19 -1.62 18.14 -11.62
C LEU A 19 -1.69 17.69 -10.15
N SER A 20 -2.75 16.97 -9.79
CA SER A 20 -2.82 16.21 -8.55
C SER A 20 -1.68 15.19 -8.58
N GLY A 21 -0.86 15.15 -7.52
CA GLY A 21 0.14 14.11 -7.35
C GLY A 21 -0.50 12.73 -7.50
N GLU A 22 0.12 11.85 -8.26
CA GLU A 22 -0.35 10.48 -8.45
C GLU A 22 -0.05 9.68 -7.18
N ASP A 23 -1.09 9.10 -6.59
CA ASP A 23 -0.94 8.18 -5.47
C ASP A 23 -0.23 6.91 -5.96
N GLN A 24 0.86 6.52 -5.29
CA GLN A 24 1.67 5.37 -5.68
C GLN A 24 1.83 4.39 -4.53
N VAL A 25 1.75 3.10 -4.83
CA VAL A 25 2.06 1.99 -3.92
C VAL A 25 3.00 1.03 -4.60
N THR A 26 4.03 0.57 -3.88
CA THR A 26 5.00 -0.41 -4.36
C THR A 26 5.27 -1.44 -3.28
N GLN A 27 5.47 -2.70 -3.66
CA GLN A 27 5.77 -3.80 -2.73
C GLN A 27 7.12 -4.44 -3.02
N SER A 28 7.83 -4.84 -1.97
CA SER A 28 9.09 -5.60 -2.08
C SER A 28 9.28 -6.62 -0.95
N PRO A 29 9.97 -7.73 -1.20
CA PRO A 29 10.31 -8.27 -2.51
C PRO A 29 9.06 -8.73 -3.29
N GLU A 30 9.17 -8.87 -4.61
CA GLU A 30 8.07 -9.37 -5.46
C GLU A 30 7.68 -10.83 -5.13
N ALA A 31 8.67 -11.63 -4.74
CA ALA A 31 8.47 -12.99 -4.29
C ALA A 31 9.36 -13.28 -3.08
N LEU A 32 8.80 -13.97 -2.09
CA LEU A 32 9.48 -14.38 -0.88
C LEU A 32 9.39 -15.89 -0.75
N ARG A 33 10.54 -16.55 -0.59
CA ARG A 33 10.62 -18.00 -0.34
C ARG A 33 11.27 -18.19 1.02
N LEU A 34 10.54 -18.79 1.95
CA LEU A 34 10.98 -19.03 3.32
C LEU A 34 10.92 -20.52 3.64
N GLN A 35 11.84 -20.98 4.48
CA GLN A 35 11.75 -22.29 5.12
C GLN A 35 10.92 -22.20 6.41
N GLU A 36 10.38 -23.35 6.86
CA GLU A 36 9.70 -23.42 8.15
C GLU A 36 10.63 -22.98 9.28
N GLY A 37 10.11 -22.13 10.18
CA GLY A 37 10.90 -21.56 11.28
C GLY A 37 11.70 -20.30 10.94
N GLU A 38 11.82 -19.93 9.66
CA GLU A 38 12.40 -18.63 9.29
C GLU A 38 11.46 -17.46 9.65
N SER A 39 11.94 -16.23 9.48
CA SER A 39 11.12 -15.02 9.64
C SER A 39 11.58 -13.96 8.67
N SER A 40 10.64 -13.28 8.03
CA SER A 40 10.93 -12.22 7.08
C SER A 40 9.74 -11.29 6.95
N SER A 41 9.87 -10.24 6.13
CA SER A 41 8.86 -9.19 6.00
C SER A 41 8.65 -8.79 4.54
N LEU A 42 7.40 -8.49 4.21
CA LEU A 42 7.05 -7.74 3.01
C LEU A 42 7.02 -6.25 3.34
N ASN A 43 7.58 -5.40 2.49
CA ASN A 43 7.49 -3.95 2.56
C ASN A 43 6.43 -3.47 1.56
N CYS A 44 5.58 -2.54 2.01
CA CYS A 44 4.69 -1.75 1.20
C CYS A 44 5.07 -0.26 1.34
N SER A 45 5.67 0.32 0.31
CA SER A 45 6.04 1.74 0.26
C SER A 45 4.98 2.53 -0.51
N TYR A 46 4.57 3.68 0.02
CA TYR A 46 3.49 4.48 -0.57
C TYR A 46 3.79 5.98 -0.58
N THR A 47 3.20 6.67 -1.57
CA THR A 47 3.17 8.14 -1.67
C THR A 47 1.73 8.54 -1.90
N VAL A 48 1.07 9.12 -0.89
CA VAL A 48 -0.33 9.58 -0.99
C VAL A 48 -0.55 10.92 -0.32
N SER A 49 -1.50 11.72 -0.82
CA SER A 49 -1.90 12.97 -0.19
C SER A 49 -2.83 12.72 1.01
N GLY A 50 -2.24 12.39 2.16
CA GLY A 50 -2.97 12.20 3.42
C GLY A 50 -3.57 10.80 3.55
N LEU A 51 -2.77 9.87 4.08
CA LEU A 51 -3.17 8.48 4.32
C LEU A 51 -4.42 8.43 5.21
N ARG A 52 -5.49 7.81 4.71
CA ARG A 52 -6.72 7.54 5.47
C ARG A 52 -6.77 6.13 6.02
N GLY A 53 -5.98 5.22 5.46
CA GLY A 53 -5.81 3.86 5.95
C GLY A 53 -4.90 3.05 5.04
N LEU A 54 -4.16 2.13 5.63
CA LEU A 54 -3.39 1.11 4.93
C LEU A 54 -3.96 -0.26 5.26
N PHE A 55 -4.10 -1.10 4.25
CA PHE A 55 -4.78 -2.38 4.33
C PHE A 55 -3.87 -3.48 3.81
N TRP A 56 -3.79 -4.58 4.56
CA TRP A 56 -3.13 -5.82 4.12
C TRP A 56 -4.17 -6.88 3.80
N TYR A 57 -3.94 -7.59 2.70
CA TYR A 57 -4.77 -8.69 2.23
C TYR A 57 -3.93 -9.93 1.97
N ARG A 58 -4.56 -11.09 2.10
CA ARG A 58 -4.07 -12.37 1.60
C ARG A 58 -4.96 -12.81 0.46
N GLN A 59 -4.39 -13.43 -0.55
CA GLN A 59 -5.11 -14.02 -1.67
C GLN A 59 -4.57 -15.44 -1.93
N ASP A 60 -5.40 -16.43 -1.60
CA ASP A 60 -5.13 -17.82 -1.95
C ASP A 60 -5.25 -18.04 -3.46
N PRO A 61 -4.53 -19.00 -4.05
CA PRO A 61 -4.67 -19.36 -5.46
C PRO A 61 -6.13 -19.63 -5.85
N GLY A 62 -6.60 -18.92 -6.89
CA GLY A 62 -7.96 -19.07 -7.42
C GLY A 62 -9.07 -18.41 -6.58
N LYS A 63 -8.74 -17.70 -5.49
CA LYS A 63 -9.69 -16.94 -4.68
C LYS A 63 -9.51 -15.43 -4.84
N GLY A 64 -10.48 -14.66 -4.35
CA GLY A 64 -10.36 -13.20 -4.23
C GLY A 64 -9.53 -12.79 -3.00
N PRO A 65 -9.16 -11.49 -2.88
CA PRO A 65 -8.47 -10.97 -1.71
C PRO A 65 -9.31 -11.06 -0.43
N GLU A 66 -8.71 -11.58 0.64
CA GLU A 66 -9.24 -11.62 1.99
C GLU A 66 -8.50 -10.62 2.87
N PHE A 67 -9.25 -9.86 3.67
CA PHE A 67 -8.71 -8.84 4.56
C PHE A 67 -7.92 -9.43 5.74
N LEU A 68 -6.76 -8.85 6.05
CA LEU A 68 -5.95 -9.20 7.22
C LEU A 68 -5.91 -8.08 8.27
N PHE A 69 -5.42 -6.90 7.87
CA PHE A 69 -5.15 -5.79 8.79
C PHE A 69 -5.52 -4.45 8.18
N THR A 70 -5.90 -3.50 9.04
CA THR A 70 -6.07 -2.08 8.72
C THR A 70 -5.20 -1.27 9.68
N LEU A 71 -4.46 -0.27 9.21
CA LEU A 71 -3.62 0.61 10.03
C LEU A 71 -3.86 2.06 9.60
N TYR A 72 -4.02 2.97 10.55
CA TYR A 72 -4.43 4.36 10.32
C TYR A 72 -3.33 5.37 10.60
N SER A 73 -2.40 5.06 11.50
CA SER A 73 -1.39 6.02 11.96
C SER A 73 0.01 5.43 12.06
N ALA A 74 1.02 6.26 11.78
CA ALA A 74 2.41 5.86 11.93
C ALA A 74 2.70 5.47 13.40
N GLY A 75 3.34 4.32 13.58
CA GLY A 75 3.57 3.67 14.86
C GLY A 75 2.50 2.65 15.26
N GLU A 76 1.40 2.54 14.50
CA GLU A 76 0.40 1.49 14.72
C GLU A 76 0.97 0.12 14.35
N GLU A 77 0.65 -0.87 15.17
CA GLU A 77 1.01 -2.26 14.95
C GLU A 77 -0.22 -3.14 15.23
N LYS A 78 -0.40 -4.19 14.43
CA LYS A 78 -1.44 -5.22 14.63
C LYS A 78 -0.85 -6.58 14.43
N GLU A 79 -1.31 -7.55 15.22
CA GLU A 79 -0.81 -8.91 15.17
C GLU A 79 -1.98 -9.89 15.19
N LYS A 80 -1.88 -10.93 14.36
CA LYS A 80 -2.79 -12.06 14.34
C LYS A 80 -1.98 -13.32 14.03
N GLU A 81 -1.97 -14.24 14.99
CA GLU A 81 -1.25 -15.51 14.89
C GLU A 81 0.25 -15.32 14.62
N ARG A 82 0.70 -15.57 13.38
CA ARG A 82 2.09 -15.51 12.93
C ARG A 82 2.37 -14.32 12.01
N LEU A 83 1.39 -13.42 11.89
CA LEU A 83 1.46 -12.23 11.06
C LEU A 83 1.40 -10.98 11.93
N LYS A 84 2.33 -10.06 11.70
CA LYS A 84 2.33 -8.74 12.34
C LYS A 84 2.45 -7.65 11.26
N ALA A 85 1.53 -6.70 11.25
CA ALA A 85 1.59 -5.52 10.40
C ALA A 85 2.04 -4.30 11.20
N THR A 86 2.92 -3.48 10.63
CA THR A 86 3.39 -2.21 11.20
C THR A 86 3.25 -1.08 10.19
N LEU A 87 3.03 0.15 10.65
CA LEU A 87 2.88 1.33 9.79
C LEU A 87 3.87 2.42 10.19
N THR A 88 4.57 2.99 9.21
CA THR A 88 5.42 4.18 9.36
C THR A 88 4.78 5.36 8.61
N LYS A 89 5.54 6.45 8.39
CA LYS A 89 5.02 7.61 7.64
C LYS A 89 4.88 7.35 6.14
N LYS A 90 5.66 6.43 5.58
CA LYS A 90 5.75 6.18 4.13
C LYS A 90 5.78 4.71 3.74
N GLU A 91 5.78 3.83 4.74
CA GLU A 91 5.94 2.39 4.53
C GLU A 91 5.08 1.62 5.52
N SER A 92 4.67 0.42 5.15
CA SER A 92 4.14 -0.59 6.06
C SER A 92 4.86 -1.90 5.85
N PHE A 93 5.06 -2.64 6.94
CA PHE A 93 5.67 -3.96 6.89
C PHE A 93 4.67 -5.01 7.32
N LEU A 94 4.60 -6.12 6.58
CA LEU A 94 3.94 -7.35 6.99
C LEU A 94 5.00 -8.37 7.36
N HIS A 95 5.22 -8.56 8.65
CA HIS A 95 6.13 -9.55 9.21
C HIS A 95 5.44 -10.91 9.28
N ILE A 96 6.16 -11.94 8.82
CA ILE A 96 5.72 -13.34 8.82
C ILE A 96 6.74 -14.12 9.65
N THR A 97 6.29 -14.79 10.71
CA THR A 97 7.15 -15.55 11.63
C THR A 97 6.79 -17.03 11.62
N ALA A 98 7.81 -17.90 11.61
CA ALA A 98 7.63 -19.36 11.55
C ALA A 98 6.58 -19.79 10.50
N PRO A 99 6.79 -19.42 9.21
CA PRO A 99 5.83 -19.73 8.15
C PRO A 99 5.66 -21.23 8.00
N LYS A 100 4.47 -21.64 7.58
CA LYS A 100 4.10 -23.02 7.27
C LYS A 100 3.66 -23.11 5.81
N PRO A 101 3.58 -24.31 5.21
CA PRO A 101 3.13 -24.48 3.84
C PRO A 101 1.76 -23.83 3.55
N GLU A 102 0.81 -23.87 4.50
CA GLU A 102 -0.49 -23.21 4.40
C GLU A 102 -0.43 -21.67 4.39
N ASP A 103 0.72 -21.06 4.71
CA ASP A 103 0.91 -19.61 4.61
C ASP A 103 1.22 -19.14 3.18
N SER A 104 1.49 -20.08 2.27
CA SER A 104 1.80 -19.80 0.86
C SER A 104 0.61 -19.15 0.14
N ALA A 105 0.69 -17.85 -0.06
CA ALA A 105 -0.36 -17.05 -0.72
C ALA A 105 0.26 -15.78 -1.34
N THR A 106 -0.54 -15.06 -2.11
CA THR A 106 -0.18 -13.69 -2.50
C THR A 106 -0.60 -12.73 -1.39
N TYR A 107 0.29 -11.82 -1.00
CA TYR A 107 0.00 -10.80 0.01
C TYR A 107 0.02 -9.42 -0.65
N LEU A 108 -1.06 -8.68 -0.51
CA LEU A 108 -1.28 -7.40 -1.18
C LEU A 108 -1.44 -6.29 -0.15
N CYS A 109 -0.87 -5.12 -0.41
CA CYS A 109 -1.15 -3.91 0.35
C CYS A 109 -1.92 -2.90 -0.50
N ALA A 110 -2.76 -2.09 0.16
CA ALA A 110 -3.48 -0.99 -0.47
C ALA A 110 -3.58 0.20 0.49
N VAL A 111 -3.77 1.39 -0.07
CA VAL A 111 -3.94 2.65 0.67
C VAL A 111 -5.25 3.32 0.26
N GLN A 112 -5.82 4.10 1.17
CA GLN A 112 -6.99 4.96 0.95
C GLN A 112 -6.67 6.42 1.25
#